data_AF-A0A918HWI8-F1
#
_entry.id   AF-A0A918HWI8-F1
#
_cell.length_a   1.000
_cell.length_b   1.000
_cell.length_c   1.000
_cell.angle_alpha   90.00
_cell.angle_beta   90.00
_cell.angle_gamma   90.00
#
_symmetry.space_group_name_H-M   'P 1'
#
loop_
_entity.id
_entity.type
_entity.pdbx_description
1 polymer ?
#
loop_
_entity_poly.entity_id
_entity_poly.type
_entity_poly.pdbx_seq_one_letter_code
_entity_poly.pdbx_strand_id
1 'polypeptide(L)'
;MSEQVHNRLAVVRAERKVTRQALADALGVHYQTIGYIERGQYNPSLDLALKAARHFGLPVEALFSLEPFQPLTDEVYGVPGRKQ
;
A
#
# COMPACT_ATOMS: atom_id res chain seq x y z
N MET A 1 -12.79 -4.40 -17.46
CA MET A 1 -12.61 -3.62 -16.23
C MET A 1 -11.19 -3.88 -15.78
N SER A 2 -10.28 -2.91 -15.81
CA SER A 2 -8.94 -3.12 -15.26
C SER A 2 -9.07 -3.25 -13.74
N GLU A 3 -8.63 -4.38 -13.17
CA GLU A 3 -8.58 -4.53 -11.72
C GLU A 3 -7.66 -3.47 -11.13
N GLN A 4 -8.22 -2.61 -10.27
CA GLN A 4 -7.47 -1.55 -9.59
C GLN A 4 -6.76 -2.17 -8.39
N VAL A 5 -5.46 -1.92 -8.25
CA VAL A 5 -4.71 -2.40 -7.08
C VAL A 5 -4.96 -1.45 -5.91
N HIS A 6 -5.57 -1.97 -4.85
CA HIS A 6 -5.67 -1.29 -3.57
C HIS A 6 -4.32 -1.33 -2.86
N ASN A 7 -3.99 -0.28 -2.09
CA ASN A 7 -2.74 -0.23 -1.35
C ASN A 7 -2.88 0.44 0.03
N ARG A 8 -2.02 0.03 0.96
CA ARG A 8 -1.81 0.67 2.28
C ARG A 8 -0.48 1.41 2.36
N LEU A 9 0.14 1.73 1.22
CA LEU A 9 1.51 2.25 1.18
C LEU A 9 1.64 3.56 1.96
N ALA A 10 0.67 4.47 1.84
CA ALA A 10 0.66 5.72 2.58
C ALA A 10 0.59 5.51 4.11
N VAL A 11 -0.23 4.56 4.55
CA VAL A 11 -0.42 4.21 5.96
C VAL A 11 0.87 3.64 6.53
N VAL A 12 1.40 2.58 5.92
CA VAL A 12 2.64 1.92 6.36
C VAL A 12 3.81 2.90 6.36
N ARG A 13 3.91 3.75 5.32
CA ARG A 13 4.95 4.77 5.25
C ARG A 13 4.86 5.77 6.41
N ALA A 14 3.65 6.24 6.75
CA ALA A 14 3.43 7.14 7.87
C ALA A 14 3.74 6.49 9.23
N GLU A 15 3.30 5.24 9.44
CA GLU A 15 3.59 4.45 10.65
C GLU A 15 5.10 4.28 10.87
N ARG A 16 5.86 4.07 9.79
CA ARG A 16 7.32 3.92 9.81
C ARG A 16 8.07 5.24 9.75
N LYS A 17 7.37 6.39 9.76
CA LYS A 17 7.94 7.75 9.65
C LYS A 17 8.83 7.96 8.42
N VAL A 18 8.54 7.27 7.32
CA VAL A 18 9.27 7.38 6.06
C VAL A 18 8.66 8.51 5.23
N THR A 19 9.47 9.33 4.56
CA THR A 19 8.93 10.35 3.62
C THR A 19 8.73 9.73 2.25
N ARG A 20 7.87 10.33 1.40
CA ARG A 20 7.72 9.86 0.01
C ARG A 20 9.05 9.93 -0.75
N GLN A 21 9.85 10.95 -0.50
CA GLN A 21 11.18 11.10 -1.10
C GLN A 21 12.10 9.96 -0.67
N ALA A 22 12.20 9.69 0.63
CA ALA A 22 13.04 8.60 1.14
C ALA A 22 12.62 7.23 0.58
N LEU A 23 11.31 6.99 0.44
CA LEU A 23 10.82 5.76 -0.18
C LEU A 23 11.13 5.72 -1.67
N ALA A 24 10.97 6.82 -2.39
CA ALA A 24 11.30 6.91 -3.82
C ALA A 24 12.78 6.62 -4.06
N ASP A 25 13.67 7.21 -3.26
CA ASP A 25 15.10 7.00 -3.31
C ASP A 25 15.45 5.53 -3.03
N ALA A 26 14.85 4.93 -2.00
CA ALA A 26 15.08 3.52 -1.64
C ALA A 26 14.57 2.54 -2.71
N LEU A 27 13.53 2.90 -3.46
CA LEU A 27 12.96 2.07 -4.52
C LEU A 27 13.55 2.36 -5.91
N GLY A 28 14.38 3.40 -6.03
CA GLY A 28 14.99 3.84 -7.29
C GLY A 28 13.96 4.36 -8.30
N VAL A 29 12.93 5.06 -7.83
CA VAL A 29 11.85 5.61 -8.66
C VAL A 29 11.71 7.11 -8.46
N HIS A 30 11.00 7.77 -9.37
CA HIS A 30 10.69 9.18 -9.22
C HIS A 30 9.73 9.42 -8.04
N TYR A 31 9.91 10.54 -7.32
CA TYR A 31 9.07 10.93 -6.18
C TYR A 31 7.56 10.86 -6.47
N GLN A 32 7.17 11.34 -7.66
CA GLN A 32 5.76 11.35 -8.07
C GLN A 32 5.18 9.94 -8.20
N THR A 33 5.98 8.93 -8.55
CA THR A 33 5.54 7.53 -8.66
C THR A 33 4.95 7.04 -7.33
N ILE A 34 5.62 7.34 -6.21
CA ILE A 34 5.09 7.02 -4.87
C ILE A 34 3.75 7.71 -4.62
N GLY A 35 3.64 8.99 -4.99
CA GLY A 35 2.39 9.73 -4.87
C GLY A 35 1.24 9.15 -5.71
N TYR A 36 1.52 8.71 -6.94
CA TYR A 36 0.52 8.08 -7.81
C TYR A 36 0.06 6.73 -7.27
N ILE A 37 0.99 5.92 -6.73
CA ILE A 37 0.65 4.64 -6.08
C ILE A 37 -0.25 4.90 -4.87
N GLU A 38 0.15 5.79 -3.96
CA GLU A 38 -0.62 6.06 -2.74
C GLU A 38 -2.05 6.56 -3.01
N ARG A 39 -2.28 7.22 -4.14
CA ARG A 39 -3.61 7.68 -4.57
C ARG A 39 -4.37 6.66 -5.42
N GLY A 40 -3.81 5.48 -5.68
CA GLY A 40 -4.40 4.46 -6.54
C GLY A 40 -4.49 4.86 -8.01
N GLN A 41 -3.72 5.86 -8.44
CA GLN A 41 -3.67 6.37 -9.82
C GLN A 41 -2.68 5.57 -10.69
N TYR A 42 -1.84 4.75 -10.08
CA TYR A 42 -0.86 3.91 -10.74
C TYR A 42 -0.76 2.56 -10.04
N ASN A 43 -1.02 1.48 -10.79
CA ASN A 43 -0.76 0.13 -10.33
C ASN A 43 0.76 -0.11 -10.41
N PRO A 44 1.45 -0.42 -9.30
CA PRO A 44 2.88 -0.71 -9.33
C PRO A 44 3.13 -1.99 -10.14
N SER A 45 4.28 -2.05 -10.82
CA SER A 45 4.79 -3.31 -11.35
C SER A 45 5.07 -4.30 -10.20
N LEU A 46 5.13 -5.59 -10.53
CA LEU A 46 5.48 -6.62 -9.56
C LEU A 46 6.84 -6.34 -8.89
N ASP A 47 7.84 -5.88 -9.65
CA ASP A 47 9.15 -5.57 -9.09
C ASP A 47 9.10 -4.44 -8.06
N LEU A 48 8.30 -3.40 -8.30
CA LEU A 48 8.18 -2.26 -7.41
C LEU A 48 7.42 -2.64 -6.13
N ALA A 49 6.36 -3.45 -6.27
CA ALA A 49 5.62 -3.99 -5.15
C ALA A 49 6.51 -4.86 -4.24
N LEU A 50 7.32 -5.75 -4.84
CA LEU A 50 8.27 -6.59 -4.10
C LEU A 50 9.40 -5.78 -3.44
N LYS A 51 9.93 -4.75 -4.10
CA LYS A 51 10.91 -3.84 -3.50
C LYS A 51 10.33 -3.10 -2.29
N ALA A 52 9.09 -2.62 -2.39
CA ALA A 52 8.41 -1.96 -1.27
C ALA A 52 8.18 -2.92 -0.10
N ALA A 53 7.71 -4.14 -0.38
CA ALA A 53 7.54 -5.20 0.61
C ALA A 53 8.85 -5.48 1.36
N ARG A 54 9.96 -5.65 0.61
CA ARG A 54 11.29 -5.84 1.18
C ARG A 54 11.78 -4.64 1.99
N HIS A 55 11.55 -3.42 1.52
CA HIS A 55 11.94 -2.19 2.24
C HIS A 55 11.27 -2.09 3.61
N PHE A 56 10.00 -2.46 3.72
CA PHE A 56 9.25 -2.43 4.98
C PHE A 56 9.35 -3.71 5.81
N GLY A 57 9.96 -4.79 5.28
CA GLY A 57 10.02 -6.09 5.93
C GLY A 57 8.64 -6.73 6.10
N LEU A 58 7.74 -6.52 5.14
CA LEU A 58 6.37 -7.00 5.15
C LEU A 58 6.10 -7.88 3.92
N PRO A 59 5.11 -8.80 3.98
CA PRO A 59 4.62 -9.48 2.79
C PRO A 59 3.97 -8.47 1.83
N VAL A 60 3.93 -8.79 0.53
CA VAL A 60 3.39 -7.87 -0.48
C VAL A 60 1.90 -7.62 -0.27
N GLU A 61 1.18 -8.62 0.23
CA GLU A 61 -0.24 -8.60 0.56
C GLU A 61 -0.57 -7.65 1.71
N ALA A 62 0.40 -7.33 2.57
CA ALA A 62 0.22 -6.29 3.60
C ALA A 62 0.25 -4.87 3.02
N LEU A 63 0.81 -4.70 1.81
CA LEU A 63 0.94 -3.41 1.15
C LEU A 63 -0.05 -3.24 -0.01
N PHE A 64 -0.36 -4.30 -0.73
CA PHE A 64 -1.15 -4.28 -1.96
C PHE A 64 -2.18 -5.42 -2.00
N SER A 65 -3.34 -5.17 -2.57
CA SER A 65 -4.42 -6.16 -2.69
C SER A 65 -5.27 -5.88 -3.93
N LEU A 66 -5.89 -6.91 -4.49
CA LEU A 66 -6.95 -6.76 -5.50
C LEU A 66 -8.31 -6.45 -4.88
N GLU A 67 -8.45 -6.67 -3.57
CA GLU A 67 -9.63 -6.32 -2.79
C GLU A 67 -9.38 -5.09 -1.92
N PRO A 68 -10.41 -4.26 -1.65
CA PRO A 68 -10.29 -3.15 -0.72
C PRO A 68 -9.85 -3.62 0.66
N PHE A 69 -8.85 -2.95 1.21
CA PHE A 69 -8.46 -3.16 2.59
C PHE A 69 -9.57 -2.70 3.54
N GLN A 70 -9.96 -3.56 4.48
CA GLN A 70 -10.87 -3.17 5.55
C GLN A 70 -10.21 -2.09 6.44
N PRO A 71 -10.97 -1.13 6.98
CA PRO A 71 -10.45 -0.25 8.01
C PRO A 71 -10.03 -1.06 9.25
N LEU A 72 -8.88 -0.73 9.85
CA LEU A 72 -8.41 -1.41 11.07
C LEU A 72 -9.44 -1.29 12.21
N THR A 73 -10.18 -0.18 12.27
CA THR A 73 -11.26 0.01 13.25
C THR A 73 -12.36 -1.03 13.11
N ASP A 74 -12.64 -1.49 11.89
CA ASP A 74 -13.68 -2.47 11.62
C ASP A 74 -13.17 -3.87 11.96
N GLU A 75 -11.88 -4.14 11.77
CA GLU A 75 -11.25 -5.39 12.20
C GLU A 75 -11.19 -5.50 13.74
N VAL A 76 -10.94 -4.39 14.45
CA VAL A 76 -10.74 -4.38 15.92
C VAL A 76 -12.05 -4.19 16.69
N TYR A 77 -12.96 -3.34 16.20
CA TYR A 77 -14.20 -2.97 16.89
C TYR A 77 -15.47 -3.27 16.09
N GLY A 78 -15.33 -3.86 14.89
CA GLY A 78 -16.49 -4.24 14.09
C GLY A 78 -17.35 -5.26 14.83
N VAL A 79 -18.66 -5.02 14.84
CA VAL A 79 -19.62 -5.99 15.35
C VAL A 79 -19.51 -7.26 14.49
N PRO A 80 -19.27 -8.45 15.07
CA PRO A 80 -19.25 -9.69 14.30
C PRO A 80 -20.64 -9.88 13.68
N GLY A 81 -20.76 -9.80 12.35
CA GLY A 81 -22.00 -10.19 11.67
C GLY A 81 -22.44 -9.41 10.43
N ARG A 82 -21.79 -8.32 10.01
CA ARG A 82 -22.18 -7.66 8.75
C ARG A 82 -21.44 -8.28 7.55
N LYS A 83 -21.75 -9.53 7.24
CA LYS A 83 -21.60 -10.02 5.87
C LYS A 83 -22.70 -9.32 5.06
N GLN A 84 -22.31 -8.56 4.03
CA GLN A 84 -23.24 -8.19 2.96
C GLN A 84 -23.62 -9.44 2.17
#